data_AF-A0A947VDF3-F1
#
_entry.id   AF-A0A947VDF3-F1
#
_cell.length_a   1.000
_cell.length_b   1.000
_cell.length_c   1.000
_cell.angle_alpha   90.00
_cell.angle_beta   90.00
_cell.angle_gamma   90.00
#
_symmetry.space_group_name_H-M   'P 1'
#
loop_
_entity.id
_entity.type
_entity.pdbx_description
1 polymer ?
#
loop_
_entity_poly.entity_id
_entity_poly.type
_entity_poly.pdbx_seq_one_letter_code
_entity_poly.pdbx_strand_id
1 'polypeptide(L)'
;MNRPPHAESGFVLPTAIFLLVVLAALATYMVSLSRTSHISSALDIQGARAYQAARAGVEWAAWQAIQNPVPSCVAASPPLILPPFSVDVSCIPSVPYNDGADVVVVYQITSTATSGLPGEVDYVERQIQASFSK
;
A
#
# COMPACT_ATOMS: atom_id res chain seq x y z
N MET A 1 -39.52 -34.00 63.68
CA MET A 1 -39.10 -34.39 62.32
C MET A 1 -39.09 -33.15 61.43
N ASN A 2 -37.92 -32.57 61.14
CA ASN A 2 -37.78 -31.49 60.17
C ASN A 2 -37.02 -32.04 58.95
N ARG A 3 -37.71 -32.22 57.83
CA ARG A 3 -37.07 -32.55 56.55
C ARG A 3 -36.56 -31.25 55.93
N PRO A 4 -35.26 -31.15 55.55
CA PRO A 4 -34.77 -29.98 54.85
C PRO A 4 -35.40 -29.89 53.45
N PRO A 5 -35.73 -28.68 52.96
CA PRO A 5 -36.23 -28.51 51.61
C PRO A 5 -35.14 -28.90 50.61
N HIS A 6 -35.48 -29.79 49.66
CA HIS A 6 -34.66 -30.04 48.49
C HIS A 6 -34.70 -28.79 47.60
N ALA A 7 -33.56 -28.12 47.45
CA ALA A 7 -33.40 -27.12 46.40
C ALA A 7 -33.36 -27.89 45.06
N GLU A 8 -34.41 -27.78 44.25
CA GLU A 8 -34.42 -28.31 42.89
C GLU A 8 -33.33 -27.63 42.06
N SER A 9 -32.26 -28.37 41.78
CA SER A 9 -31.14 -27.98 40.93
C SER A 9 -31.34 -28.56 39.53
N GLY A 10 -32.19 -27.92 38.71
CA GLY A 10 -32.72 -28.58 37.50
C GLY A 10 -32.50 -27.94 36.12
N PHE A 11 -32.23 -26.64 35.98
CA PHE A 11 -32.30 -26.01 34.64
C PHE A 11 -31.26 -24.94 34.31
N VAL A 12 -30.35 -24.60 35.24
CA VAL A 12 -29.40 -23.49 35.01
C VAL A 12 -28.24 -23.88 34.08
N LEU A 13 -27.90 -25.17 34.04
CA LEU A 13 -26.71 -25.66 33.35
C LEU A 13 -26.78 -25.49 31.82
N PRO A 14 -27.87 -25.86 31.12
CA PRO A 14 -28.01 -25.63 29.69
C PRO A 14 -28.01 -24.14 29.32
N THR A 15 -28.67 -23.29 30.13
CA THR A 15 -28.71 -21.84 29.90
C THR A 15 -27.35 -21.18 30.09
N ALA A 16 -26.57 -21.63 31.08
CA ALA A 16 -25.21 -21.12 31.31
C ALA A 16 -24.28 -21.48 30.16
N ILE A 17 -24.35 -22.72 29.65
CA ILE A 17 -23.55 -23.14 28.49
C ILE A 17 -23.94 -22.33 27.26
N PHE A 18 -25.24 -22.13 27.00
CA PHE A 18 -25.71 -21.34 25.87
C PHE A 18 -25.16 -19.90 25.91
N LEU A 19 -25.24 -19.24 27.08
CA LEU A 19 -24.69 -17.90 27.25
C LEU A 19 -23.17 -17.87 27.04
N LEU A 20 -22.43 -18.84 27.57
CA LEU A 20 -20.98 -18.93 27.37
C LEU A 20 -20.61 -19.08 25.89
N VAL A 21 -21.35 -19.91 25.14
CA VAL A 21 -21.11 -20.11 23.70
C VAL A 21 -21.39 -18.83 22.91
N VAL A 22 -22.48 -18.12 23.22
CA VAL A 22 -22.81 -16.84 22.56
C VAL A 22 -21.76 -15.77 22.87
N LEU A 23 -21.36 -15.63 24.15
CA LEU A 23 -20.32 -14.67 24.54
C LEU A 23 -18.97 -15.00 23.90
N ALA A 24 -18.61 -16.28 23.82
CA ALA A 24 -17.40 -16.71 23.14
C ALA A 24 -17.45 -16.37 21.64
N ALA A 25 -18.59 -16.59 20.96
CA ALA A 25 -18.77 -16.22 19.56
C ALA A 25 -18.68 -14.71 19.31
N LEU A 26 -19.23 -13.89 20.21
CA LEU A 26 -19.12 -12.42 20.12
C LEU A 26 -17.68 -11.95 20.36
N ALA A 27 -16.98 -12.53 21.34
CA ALA A 27 -15.60 -12.19 21.64
C ALA A 27 -14.66 -12.53 20.48
N THR A 28 -14.82 -13.70 19.84
CA THR A 28 -13.99 -14.07 18.67
C THR A 28 -14.25 -13.16 17.47
N TYR A 29 -15.51 -12.79 17.24
CA TYR A 29 -15.88 -11.84 16.19
C TYR A 29 -15.24 -10.45 16.41
N MET A 30 -15.28 -9.92 17.64
CA MET A 30 -14.63 -8.65 17.97
C MET A 30 -13.11 -8.66 17.74
N VAL A 31 -12.43 -9.79 18.02
CA VAL A 31 -10.99 -9.94 17.74
C VAL A 31 -10.71 -9.92 16.24
N SER A 32 -11.57 -10.54 15.42
CA SER A 32 -11.44 -10.50 13.96
C SER A 32 -11.53 -9.08 13.42
N LEU A 33 -12.51 -8.29 13.87
CA LEU A 33 -12.68 -6.88 13.48
C LEU A 33 -11.52 -5.99 13.95
N SER A 34 -10.99 -6.24 15.15
CA SER A 34 -9.82 -5.50 15.65
C SER A 34 -8.59 -5.73 14.77
N ARG A 35 -8.36 -6.98 14.33
CA ARG A 35 -7.23 -7.33 13.47
C ARG A 35 -7.32 -6.68 12.09
N THR A 36 -8.50 -6.67 11.46
CA THR A 36 -8.67 -6.02 10.15
C THR A 36 -8.42 -4.51 10.22
N SER A 37 -8.86 -3.86 11.31
CA SER A 37 -8.63 -2.42 11.54
C SER A 37 -7.14 -2.06 11.60
N HIS A 38 -6.32 -2.87 12.27
CA HIS A 38 -4.87 -2.64 12.33
C HIS A 38 -4.19 -2.83 10.96
N ILE A 39 -4.61 -3.84 10.18
CA ILE A 39 -4.05 -4.11 8.84
C ILE A 39 -4.33 -2.95 7.89
N SER A 40 -5.55 -2.43 7.86
CA SER A 40 -5.90 -1.28 7.01
C SER A 40 -5.04 -0.05 7.33
N SER A 41 -4.83 0.25 8.62
CA SER A 41 -3.98 1.38 9.02
C SER A 41 -2.52 1.21 8.59
N ALA A 42 -2.00 -0.01 8.62
CA ALA A 42 -0.64 -0.31 8.18
C ALA A 42 -0.51 -0.14 6.65
N LEU A 43 -1.50 -0.61 5.89
CA LEU A 43 -1.55 -0.45 4.43
C LEU A 43 -1.64 1.02 4.00
N ASP A 44 -2.38 1.86 4.72
CA ASP A 44 -2.44 3.29 4.44
C ASP A 44 -1.06 3.97 4.58
N ILE A 45 -0.33 3.64 5.64
CA ILE A 45 1.04 4.13 5.85
C ILE A 45 1.98 3.62 4.76
N GLN A 46 1.90 2.33 4.41
CA GLN A 46 2.71 1.77 3.33
C GLN A 46 2.37 2.41 1.98
N GLY A 47 1.09 2.70 1.72
CA GLY A 47 0.64 3.41 0.53
C GLY A 47 1.23 4.82 0.43
N ALA A 48 1.31 5.55 1.55
CA ALA A 48 1.96 6.86 1.60
C ALA A 48 3.48 6.76 1.36
N ARG A 49 4.14 5.74 1.91
CA ARG A 49 5.57 5.49 1.68
C ARG A 49 5.87 5.11 0.22
N ALA A 50 5.04 4.25 -0.38
CA ALA A 50 5.13 3.90 -1.78
C ALA A 50 5.00 5.13 -2.69
N TYR A 51 4.08 6.04 -2.35
CA TYR A 51 3.93 7.31 -3.09
C TYR A 51 5.21 8.15 -3.02
N GLN A 52 5.83 8.29 -1.85
CA GLN A 52 7.09 9.02 -1.73
C GLN A 52 8.25 8.31 -2.45
N ALA A 53 8.28 6.98 -2.46
CA ALA A 53 9.27 6.20 -3.20
C ALA A 53 9.13 6.41 -4.73
N ALA A 54 7.90 6.38 -5.25
CA ALA A 54 7.63 6.69 -6.66
C ALA A 54 8.01 8.13 -7.02
N ARG A 55 7.76 9.09 -6.11
CA ARG A 55 8.16 10.49 -6.31
C ARG A 55 9.68 10.63 -6.41
N ALA A 56 10.42 9.94 -5.54
CA ALA A 56 11.87 9.92 -5.61
C ALA A 56 12.38 9.35 -6.95
N GLY A 57 11.71 8.33 -7.50
CA GLY A 57 11.99 7.80 -8.84
C GLY A 57 11.78 8.82 -9.95
N VAL A 58 10.71 9.62 -9.89
CA VAL A 58 10.47 10.73 -10.81
C VAL A 58 11.56 11.80 -10.70
N GLU A 59 11.93 12.21 -9.49
CA GLU A 59 12.96 13.23 -9.26
C GLU A 59 14.34 12.78 -9.77
N TRP A 60 14.68 11.51 -9.57
CA TRP A 60 15.89 10.90 -10.13
C TRP A 60 15.90 10.94 -11.66
N ALA A 61 14.81 10.53 -12.32
CA ALA A 61 14.75 10.51 -13.79
C ALA A 61 14.67 11.92 -14.38
N ALA A 62 14.02 12.87 -13.71
CA ALA A 62 13.98 14.27 -14.12
C ALA A 62 15.40 14.89 -14.10
N TRP A 63 16.19 14.57 -13.08
CA TRP A 63 17.59 15.00 -13.01
C TRP A 63 18.40 14.44 -14.20
N GLN A 64 18.20 13.18 -14.57
CA GLN A 64 18.87 12.56 -15.71
C GLN A 64 18.47 13.14 -17.07
N ALA A 65 17.18 13.47 -17.23
CA ALA A 65 16.67 14.02 -18.48
C ALA A 65 17.08 15.50 -18.69
N ILE A 66 17.16 16.29 -17.61
CA ILE A 66 17.27 17.76 -17.73
C ILE A 66 18.65 18.29 -17.37
N GLN A 67 19.24 17.77 -16.28
CA GLN A 67 20.46 18.31 -15.66
C GLN A 67 21.74 17.51 -15.98
N ASN A 68 21.61 16.26 -16.42
CA ASN A 68 22.76 15.49 -16.85
C ASN A 68 23.45 16.16 -18.07
N PRO A 69 24.77 16.39 -18.06
CA PRO A 69 25.50 16.96 -19.20
C PRO A 69 25.33 16.15 -20.50
N VAL A 70 25.01 14.86 -20.41
CA VAL A 70 24.53 14.04 -21.52
C VAL A 70 23.07 13.67 -21.22
N PRO A 71 22.09 14.51 -21.57
CA PRO A 71 20.70 14.29 -21.21
C PRO A 71 20.23 12.96 -21.79
N SER A 72 19.83 12.06 -20.91
CA SER A 72 19.42 10.71 -21.27
C SER A 72 18.10 10.40 -20.57
N CYS A 73 17.08 10.18 -21.39
CA CYS A 73 15.79 9.69 -20.92
C CYS A 73 15.90 8.16 -20.82
N VAL A 74 16.46 7.69 -19.71
CA VAL A 74 16.74 6.27 -19.49
C VAL A 74 15.78 5.68 -18.48
N ALA A 75 15.32 4.47 -18.77
CA ALA A 75 14.63 3.67 -17.78
C ALA A 75 15.62 3.24 -16.68
N ALA A 76 15.13 3.11 -15.46
CA ALA A 76 15.89 2.52 -14.37
C ALA A 76 16.06 1.01 -14.62
N SER A 77 17.26 0.59 -15.02
CA SER A 77 17.59 -0.82 -15.19
C SER A 77 18.94 -1.13 -14.53
N PRO A 78 18.97 -1.89 -13.42
CA PRO A 78 17.83 -2.45 -12.69
C PRO A 78 16.96 -1.38 -11.99
N PRO A 79 15.74 -1.73 -11.50
CA PRO A 79 14.88 -0.83 -10.74
C PRO A 79 15.59 -0.21 -9.54
N LEU A 80 15.19 1.01 -9.16
CA LEU A 80 15.71 1.66 -7.96
C LEU A 80 15.22 0.93 -6.72
N ILE A 81 16.13 0.60 -5.81
CA ILE A 81 15.78 -0.08 -4.56
C ILE A 81 15.71 0.96 -3.44
N LEU A 82 14.50 1.22 -2.94
CA LEU A 82 14.21 2.06 -1.77
C LEU A 82 13.50 1.19 -0.72
N PRO A 83 14.24 0.39 0.08
CA PRO A 83 13.65 -0.65 0.91
C PRO A 83 12.48 -0.13 1.79
N PRO A 84 11.33 -0.82 1.82
CA PRO A 84 11.03 -2.14 1.22
C PRO A 84 10.49 -2.09 -0.23
N PHE A 85 10.62 -0.96 -0.94
CA PHE A 85 10.06 -0.76 -2.27
C PHE A 85 11.07 -1.01 -3.39
N SER A 86 10.59 -1.64 -4.47
CA SER A 86 11.23 -1.63 -5.78
C SER A 86 10.56 -0.55 -6.62
N VAL A 87 11.34 0.37 -7.17
CA VAL A 87 10.85 1.51 -7.95
C VAL A 87 11.28 1.32 -9.40
N ASP A 88 10.32 0.93 -10.24
CA ASP A 88 10.50 0.92 -11.68
C ASP A 88 10.30 2.33 -12.24
N VAL A 89 11.17 2.74 -13.15
CA VAL A 89 11.09 4.07 -13.77
C VAL A 89 11.23 3.92 -15.27
N SER A 90 10.22 4.38 -15.99
CA SER A 90 10.25 4.51 -17.44
C SER A 90 10.30 5.98 -17.83
N CYS A 91 11.06 6.28 -18.88
CA CYS A 91 11.18 7.61 -19.45
C CYS A 91 10.97 7.50 -20.96
N ILE A 92 10.02 8.27 -21.50
CA ILE A 92 9.70 8.31 -22.92
C ILE A 92 9.81 9.77 -23.39
N PRO A 93 10.73 10.10 -24.31
CA PRO A 93 10.81 11.43 -24.91
C PRO A 93 9.75 11.59 -26.00
N SER A 94 9.18 12.79 -26.12
CA SER A 94 8.34 13.18 -27.25
C SER A 94 9.19 13.44 -28.48
N VAL A 95 8.54 13.49 -29.64
CA VAL A 95 9.16 14.05 -30.84
C VAL A 95 9.47 15.54 -30.56
N PRO A 96 10.67 16.03 -30.91
CA PRO A 96 10.98 17.46 -30.79
C PRO A 96 10.01 18.30 -31.62
N TYR A 97 9.52 19.39 -31.06
CA TYR A 97 8.72 20.37 -31.80
C TYR A 97 9.22 21.78 -31.55
N ASN A 98 8.96 22.67 -32.50
CA ASN A 98 9.37 24.06 -32.40
C ASN A 98 8.30 24.85 -31.64
N ASP A 99 8.71 25.52 -30.57
CA ASP A 99 7.93 26.54 -29.89
C ASP A 99 8.57 27.90 -30.20
N GLY A 100 8.10 28.52 -31.29
CA GLY A 100 8.71 29.73 -31.83
C GLY A 100 10.12 29.48 -32.38
N ALA A 101 11.12 30.11 -31.75
CA ALA A 101 12.53 29.97 -32.12
C ALA A 101 13.24 28.83 -31.36
N ASP A 102 12.60 28.25 -30.35
CA ASP A 102 13.16 27.21 -29.49
C ASP A 102 12.70 25.81 -29.94
N VAL A 103 13.58 24.83 -29.80
CA VAL A 103 13.26 23.41 -30.03
C VAL A 103 13.01 22.76 -28.68
N VAL A 104 11.77 22.33 -28.44
CA VAL A 104 11.33 21.77 -27.16
C VAL A 104 11.19 20.25 -27.27
N VAL A 105 11.66 19.54 -26.24
CA VAL A 105 11.43 18.10 -26.05
C VAL A 105 10.74 17.88 -24.72
N VAL A 106 9.61 17.16 -24.74
CA VAL A 106 8.87 16.80 -23.52
C VAL A 106 9.20 15.37 -23.15
N TYR A 107 9.68 15.16 -21.93
CA TYR A 107 9.97 13.86 -21.36
C TYR A 107 8.81 13.43 -20.47
N GLN A 108 8.16 12.33 -20.82
CA GLN A 108 7.15 11.70 -19.98
C GLN A 108 7.83 10.64 -19.11
N ILE A 109 7.81 10.88 -17.80
CA ILE A 109 8.42 10.00 -16.80
C ILE A 109 7.29 9.31 -16.03
N THR A 110 7.35 7.99 -15.97
CA THR A 110 6.44 7.18 -15.15
C THR A 110 7.25 6.39 -14.16
N SER A 111 6.97 6.56 -12.87
CA SER A 111 7.61 5.81 -11.79
C SER A 111 6.57 4.99 -11.03
N THR A 112 6.85 3.71 -10.86
CA THR A 112 5.98 2.76 -10.16
C THR A 112 6.75 2.14 -9.00
N ALA A 113 6.32 2.43 -7.76
CA ALA A 113 6.86 1.83 -6.56
C ALA A 113 5.98 0.66 -6.11
N THR A 114 6.60 -0.51 -5.92
CA THR A 114 5.92 -1.75 -5.51
C THR A 114 6.55 -2.33 -4.25
N SER A 115 5.73 -2.93 -3.40
CA SER A 115 6.15 -3.77 -2.27
C SER A 115 5.22 -4.98 -2.15
N GLY A 116 5.78 -6.15 -1.87
CA GLY A 116 5.05 -7.42 -1.88
C GLY A 116 4.75 -7.95 -3.28
N LEU A 117 4.03 -9.08 -3.35
CA LEU A 117 3.60 -9.69 -4.61
C LEU A 117 2.11 -9.45 -4.88
N PRO A 118 1.69 -9.24 -6.14
CA PRO A 118 0.27 -9.11 -6.47
C PRO A 118 -0.57 -10.27 -5.94
N GLY A 119 -1.60 -9.95 -5.16
CA GLY A 119 -2.50 -10.93 -4.53
C GLY A 119 -2.17 -11.24 -3.07
N GLU A 120 -1.05 -10.75 -2.53
CA GLU A 120 -0.78 -10.79 -1.09
C GLU A 120 -1.51 -9.67 -0.34
N VAL A 121 -1.76 -9.89 0.96
CA VAL A 121 -2.51 -8.95 1.81
C VAL A 121 -1.75 -7.65 2.07
N ASP A 122 -0.42 -7.70 1.97
CA ASP A 122 0.54 -6.61 2.16
C ASP A 122 1.04 -6.00 0.83
N TYR A 123 0.45 -6.38 -0.30
CA TYR A 123 0.81 -5.80 -1.59
C TYR A 123 0.39 -4.33 -1.68
N VAL A 124 1.36 -3.48 -2.01
CA VAL A 124 1.16 -2.05 -2.20
C VAL A 124 1.88 -1.60 -3.47
N GLU A 125 1.14 -0.91 -4.32
CA GLU A 125 1.66 -0.28 -5.53
C GLU A 125 1.20 1.18 -5.63
N ARG A 126 2.12 2.06 -6.02
CA ARG A 126 1.82 3.45 -6.36
C ARG A 126 2.57 3.84 -7.64
N GLN A 127 1.83 4.36 -8.61
CA GLN A 127 2.37 4.90 -9.84
C GLN A 127 2.20 6.42 -9.89
N ILE A 128 3.25 7.13 -10.27
CA ILE A 128 3.26 8.57 -10.50
C ILE A 128 3.76 8.83 -11.91
N GLN A 129 3.08 9.72 -12.62
CA GLN A 129 3.47 10.18 -13.94
C GLN A 129 3.67 11.70 -13.92
N ALA A 130 4.77 12.15 -14.52
CA ALA A 130 5.11 13.56 -14.64
C ALA A 130 5.71 13.84 -16.02
N SER A 131 5.50 15.05 -16.52
CA SER A 131 6.07 15.53 -17.78
C SER A 131 7.02 16.70 -17.52
N PHE A 132 8.21 16.66 -18.12
CA PHE A 132 9.20 17.73 -18.02
C PHE A 132 9.60 18.19 -19.42
N SER A 133 9.71 19.48 -19.65
CA SER A 133 10.21 20.05 -20.90
C SER A 133 11.61 20.63 -20.69
N LYS A 134 12.49 20.45 -21.67
CA LYS A 134 13.75 21.19 -21.78
C LYS A 134 13.69 22.12 -22.98
#